data_AF-A0A7K3S8B9-F1
#
_entry.id   AF-A0A7K3S8B9-F1
#
_cell.length_a   1.000
_cell.length_b   1.000
_cell.length_c   1.000
_cell.angle_alpha   90.00
_cell.angle_beta   90.00
_cell.angle_gamma   90.00
#
_symmetry.space_group_name_H-M   'P 1'
#
loop_
_entity.id
_entity.type
_entity.pdbx_description
1 polymer ?
#
loop_
_entity_poly.entity_id
_entity_poly.type
_entity_poly.pdbx_seq_one_letter_code
_entity_poly.pdbx_strand_id
1 'polypeptide(L)' 'ALTKAAEPAAAPAGDHDALLRRLRELGELHQAGVLTDEEFSTAKQAVLRSM' A
#
# COMPACT_ATOMS: atom_id res chain seq x y z
N ALA A 1 4.79 -4.88 28.85
CA ALA A 1 4.24 -4.78 27.48
C ALA A 1 4.10 -3.29 27.16
N LEU A 2 5.01 -2.75 26.36
CA LEU A 2 4.95 -1.35 25.93
C LEU A 2 4.22 -1.31 24.59
N THR A 3 2.95 -0.90 24.65
CA THR A 3 2.12 -0.55 23.49
C THR A 3 2.83 0.58 22.75
N LYS A 4 3.36 0.29 21.55
CA LYS A 4 3.91 1.33 20.67
C LYS A 4 2.75 2.16 20.15
N ALA A 5 2.56 3.30 20.80
CA ALA A 5 1.67 4.36 20.39
C ALA A 5 1.93 4.74 18.92
N ALA A 6 0.84 4.92 18.20
CA ALA A 6 0.83 5.63 16.94
C ALA A 6 1.41 7.03 17.16
N GLU A 7 2.49 7.36 16.46
CA GLU A 7 2.93 8.75 16.29
C GLU A 7 2.66 9.22 14.86
N PRO A 8 2.17 10.46 14.68
CA PRO A 8 1.65 10.96 13.42
C PRO A 8 2.68 11.79 12.62
N ALA A 9 2.45 11.85 11.30
CA ALA A 9 2.91 12.88 10.37
C ALA A 9 4.43 13.07 10.21
N ALA A 10 5.06 12.18 9.43
CA ALA A 10 6.24 12.57 8.67
C ALA A 10 5.77 13.36 7.42
N ALA A 11 6.45 14.48 7.15
CA ALA A 11 6.35 15.31 5.95
C ALA A 11 6.55 14.47 4.65
N PRO A 12 6.50 15.02 3.42
CA PRO A 12 6.10 14.33 2.16
C PRO A 12 6.87 13.06 1.74
N ALA A 13 7.89 12.61 2.49
CA ALA A 13 8.38 11.24 2.48
C ALA A 13 7.36 10.20 2.96
N GLY A 14 6.41 10.57 3.83
CA GLY A 14 5.35 9.69 4.32
C GLY A 14 4.42 9.20 3.21
N ASP A 15 4.27 10.00 2.15
CA ASP A 15 3.47 9.65 0.98
C ASP A 15 4.11 8.52 0.18
N HIS A 16 5.43 8.59 -0.05
CA HIS A 16 6.15 7.54 -0.77
C HIS A 16 6.19 6.23 0.02
N ASP A 17 6.44 6.28 1.33
CA ASP A 17 6.41 5.08 2.18
C ASP A 17 5.00 4.48 2.26
N ALA A 18 3.96 5.31 2.31
CA ALA A 18 2.57 4.86 2.24
C ALA A 18 2.25 4.21 0.88
N LEU A 19 2.78 4.75 -0.22
CA LEU A 19 2.67 4.15 -1.55
C LEU A 19 3.29 2.76 -1.58
N LEU A 20 4.53 2.63 -1.10
CA LEU A 20 5.27 1.37 -1.10
C LEU A 20 4.58 0.32 -0.21
N ARG A 21 4.00 0.73 0.93
CA ARG A 21 3.16 -0.15 1.75
C ARG A 21 1.93 -0.63 0.99
N ARG A 22 1.16 0.28 0.37
CA ARG A 22 -0.05 -0.09 -0.40
C ARG A 22 0.27 -1.01 -1.57
N LEU A 23 1.37 -0.75 -2.29
CA LEU A 23 1.80 -1.62 -3.40
C LEU A 23 2.21 -3.02 -2.92
N ARG A 24 2.82 -3.13 -1.73
CA ARG A 24 3.18 -4.42 -1.14
C ARG A 24 1.94 -5.22 -0.74
N GLU A 25 0.98 -4.59 -0.06
CA GLU A 25 -0.30 -5.22 0.31
C GLU A 25 -1.05 -5.71 -0.93
N LEU A 26 -1.10 -4.90 -1.99
CA LEU A 26 -1.73 -5.30 -3.25
C LEU A 26 -1.03 -6.51 -3.90
N GLY A 27 0.31 -6.54 -3.85
CA GLY A 27 1.10 -7.67 -4.35
C GLY A 27 0.87 -8.96 -3.55
N GLU A 28 0.71 -8.86 -2.23
CA GLU A 28 0.38 -10.01 -1.37
C GLU A 28 -1.00 -10.59 -1.71
N LEU A 29 -2.00 -9.74 -1.95
CA LEU A 29 -3.34 -10.19 -2.35
C LEU A 29 -3.33 -10.90 -3.71
N HIS A 30 -2.54 -10.40 -4.66
CA HIS A 30 -2.37 -11.03 -5.97
C HIS A 30 -1.64 -12.38 -5.87
N GLN A 31 -0.55 -12.44 -5.11
CA GLN A 31 0.18 -13.70 -4.88
C GLN A 31 -0.65 -14.74 -4.12
N ALA A 32 -1.55 -14.29 -3.24
CA ALA A 32 -2.52 -15.16 -2.56
C ALA A 32 -3.67 -15.63 -3.47
N GLY A 33 -3.74 -15.15 -4.72
CA GLY A 33 -4.80 -15.48 -5.68
C GLY A 33 -6.15 -14.83 -5.35
N VAL A 34 -6.17 -13.83 -4.47
CA VAL A 34 -7.39 -13.07 -4.12
C VAL A 34 -7.74 -12.11 -5.25
N LEU A 35 -6.73 -11.54 -5.91
CA LEU A 35 -6.88 -10.70 -7.09
C LEU A 35 -6.41 -11.45 -8.31
N THR A 36 -7.16 -11.33 -9.40
CA THR A 36 -6.70 -11.69 -10.74
C THR A 36 -5.64 -10.69 -11.23
N ASP A 37 -4.89 -11.06 -12.27
CA ASP A 37 -3.91 -10.17 -12.91
C ASP A 37 -4.53 -8.82 -13.36
N GLU A 38 -5.78 -8.88 -13.83
CA GLU A 38 -6.52 -7.74 -14.36
C GLU A 38 -6.97 -6.78 -13.24
N GLU A 39 -7.47 -7.34 -12.13
CA GLU A 39 -7.81 -6.59 -10.93
C GLU A 39 -6.58 -5.98 -10.26
N PHE A 40 -5.48 -6.74 -10.19
CA PHE A 40 -4.20 -6.25 -9.67
C PHE A 40 -3.68 -5.07 -10.48
N SER A 41 -3.69 -5.16 -11.82
CA SER A 41 -3.24 -4.09 -12.70
C SER A 41 -4.07 -2.82 -12.51
N THR A 42 -5.40 -2.95 -12.44
CA THR A 42 -6.33 -1.83 -12.25
C THR A 42 -6.12 -1.14 -10.89
N ALA A 43 -6.02 -1.91 -9.82
CA ALA A 43 -5.80 -1.39 -8.48
C ALA A 43 -4.42 -0.75 -8.33
N LYS A 44 -3.37 -1.34 -8.92
CA LYS A 44 -2.01 -0.78 -8.92
C LYS A 44 -1.98 0.60 -9.57
N GLN A 45 -2.66 0.75 -10.70
CA GLN A 45 -2.75 2.05 -11.37
C GLN A 45 -3.54 3.08 -10.56
N ALA A 46 -4.62 2.68 -9.88
CA ALA A 46 -5.37 3.57 -9.00
C ALA A 46 -4.50 4.08 -7.84
N VAL A 47 -3.71 3.21 -7.23
CA VAL A 47 -2.76 3.54 -6.15
C VAL A 47 -1.66 4.49 -6.64
N LEU A 48 -1.10 4.26 -7.84
CA LEU A 48 -0.09 5.16 -8.41
C LEU A 48 -0.65 6.54 -8.80
N ARG A 49 -1.95 6.64 -9.10
CA ARG A 49 -2.62 7.91 -9.45
C ARG A 49 -3.17 8.67 -8.25
N SER A 50 -3.28 8.05 -7.07
CA SER A 50 -3.89 8.68 -5.89
C SER A 50 -2.91 9.48 -5.04
N MET A 51 -1.68 9.68 -5.51
CA MET A 51 -0.60 10.39 -4.80
C MET A 51 -0.16 11.61 -5.59
#